data_AF-A0A382WIB1-F1
#
_entry.id   AF-A0A382WIB1-F1
#
_cell.length_a   1.000
_cell.length_b   1.000
_cell.length_c   1.000
_cell.angle_alpha   90.00
_cell.angle_beta   90.00
_cell.angle_gamma   90.00
#
_symmetry.space_group_name_H-M   'P 1'
#
loop_
_entity.id
_entity.type
_entity.pdbx_description
1 polymer ?
#
loop_
_entity_poly.entity_id
_entity_poly.type
_entity_poly.pdbx_seq_one_letter_code
_entity_poly.pdbx_strand_id
1 'polypeptide(L)' 'MAIKPTDFYNHLTSHGIDFFAGVPDSLLKEFCLCIDDFVPKDKHIITANEGNSIALAAGYYLAKKSLPLVYMQNSG' A
#
# COMPACT_ATOMS: atom_id res chain seq x y z
N MET A 1 -19.05 4.12 10.64
CA MET A 1 -18.28 3.11 11.39
C MET A 1 -16.84 3.23 10.93
N ALA A 2 -15.88 3.50 11.82
CA ALA A 2 -14.47 3.61 11.43
C ALA A 2 -13.85 2.21 11.32
N ILE A 3 -13.15 1.93 10.22
CA ILE A 3 -12.39 0.68 10.04
C ILE A 3 -11.08 0.82 10.81
N LYS A 4 -10.69 -0.20 11.59
CA LYS A 4 -9.37 -0.19 12.24
C LYS A 4 -8.29 -0.51 11.20
N PRO A 5 -7.21 0.28 11.10
CA PRO A 5 -6.13 0.06 10.15
C PRO A 5 -5.55 -1.35 10.19
N THR A 6 -5.36 -1.90 11.40
CA THR A 6 -4.84 -3.25 11.63
C THR A 6 -5.74 -4.34 11.05
N ASP A 7 -7.06 -4.18 11.19
CA ASP A 7 -8.02 -5.17 10.70
C ASP A 7 -8.00 -5.20 9.17
N PHE A 8 -7.90 -4.02 8.55
CA PHE A 8 -7.75 -3.90 7.11
C PHE A 8 -6.41 -4.48 6.62
N TYR A 9 -5.30 -4.14 7.28
CA TYR A 9 -3.98 -4.71 6.99
C TYR A 9 -3.97 -6.25 7.08
N ASN A 10 -4.53 -6.80 8.15
CA ASN A 10 -4.64 -8.25 8.34
C ASN A 10 -5.48 -8.91 7.24
N HIS A 11 -6.57 -8.26 6.82
CA HIS A 11 -7.40 -8.75 5.72
C HIS A 11 -6.63 -8.76 4.39
N LEU A 12 -5.82 -7.73 4.11
CA LEU A 12 -5.02 -7.66 2.89
C LEU A 12 -3.94 -8.75 2.86
N THR A 13 -3.19 -8.88 3.95
CA THR A 13 -2.12 -9.87 4.07
C THR A 13 -2.64 -11.31 4.07
N SER A 14 -3.82 -11.56 4.63
CA SER A 14 -4.46 -12.89 4.54
C SER A 14 -4.82 -13.29 3.10
N HIS A 15 -4.93 -12.32 2.19
CA HIS A 15 -5.14 -12.54 0.76
C HIS A 15 -3.84 -12.50 -0.06
N GLY A 16 -2.68 -12.53 0.60
CA GLY A 16 -1.37 -12.61 -0.05
C GLY A 16 -0.85 -11.27 -0.57
N ILE A 17 -1.47 -10.15 -0.19
CA ILE A 17 -0.94 -8.82 -0.50
C ILE A 17 0.22 -8.53 0.43
N ASP A 18 1.42 -8.49 -0.13
CA ASP A 18 2.67 -8.33 0.62
C ASP A 18 3.53 -7.15 0.14
N PHE A 19 3.05 -6.39 -0.85
CA PHE A 19 3.73 -5.22 -1.40
C PHE A 19 2.78 -4.04 -1.48
N PHE A 20 3.26 -2.88 -1.03
CA PHE A 20 2.50 -1.65 -0.86
C PHE A 20 3.26 -0.50 -1.53
N ALA A 21 2.59 0.25 -2.38
CA ALA A 21 3.14 1.47 -2.97
C ALA A 21 2.11 2.59 -2.92
N GLY A 22 2.53 3.85 -2.81
CA GLY A 22 1.55 4.92 -2.80
C GLY A 22 2.08 6.30 -2.48
N VAL A 23 1.14 7.26 -2.51
CA VAL A 23 1.33 8.64 -2.08
C VAL A 23 0.50 8.87 -0.80
N PRO A 24 1.12 9.26 0.33
CA PRO A 24 0.40 9.45 1.60
C PRO A 24 -0.65 10.56 1.54
N ASP A 25 -1.74 10.38 2.28
CA ASP A 25 -2.80 11.39 2.48
C ASP A 25 -3.18 11.48 3.95
N SER A 26 -3.66 12.65 4.36
CA SER A 26 -4.16 12.88 5.72
C SER A 26 -5.23 11.89 6.18
N LEU A 27 -6.12 11.47 5.29
CA LEU A 27 -7.18 10.49 5.56
C LEU A 27 -6.64 9.06 5.69
N LEU A 28 -5.49 8.79 5.08
CA LEU A 28 -4.82 7.49 5.11
C LEU A 28 -3.69 7.43 6.14
N LYS A 29 -3.46 8.50 6.92
CA LYS A 29 -2.35 8.61 7.86
C LYS A 29 -2.23 7.40 8.79
N GLU A 30 -3.33 7.05 9.48
CA GLU A 30 -3.35 5.94 10.42
C GLU A 30 -3.13 4.58 9.74
N PHE A 31 -3.53 4.45 8.47
CA PHE A 31 -3.25 3.27 7.67
C PHE A 31 -1.78 3.19 7.23
N CYS A 32 -1.19 4.31 6.80
CA CYS A 32 0.22 4.36 6.43
C CYS A 32 1.12 4.03 7.62
N LEU A 33 0.82 4.58 8.81
CA LEU A 33 1.53 4.24 10.05
C LEU A 33 1.41 2.75 10.39
N CYS A 34 0.23 2.17 10.23
CA CYS A 34 0.02 0.74 10.40
C CYS A 34 0.90 -0.07 9.43
N ILE A 35 0.99 0.32 8.16
CA ILE A 35 1.86 -0.36 7.20
C ILE A 35 3.33 -0.22 7.60
N ASP A 36 3.79 0.99 7.97
CA ASP A 36 5.17 1.26 8.39
C ASP A 36 5.61 0.37 9.58
N ASP A 37 4.69 0.06 10.50
CA ASP A 37 4.96 -0.76 11.69
C ASP A 37 5.08 -2.27 11.36
N PHE A 38 4.35 -2.77 10.36
CA PHE A 38 4.27 -4.21 10.07
C PHE A 38 4.99 -4.65 8.79
N VAL A 39 5.26 -3.75 7.85
CA VAL A 39 5.79 -4.07 6.53
C VAL A 39 7.25 -3.63 6.41
N PRO A 40 8.16 -4.51 5.94
CA PRO A 40 9.53 -4.15 5.65
C PRO A 40 9.64 -2.97 4.67
N LYS A 41 10.65 -2.10 4.84
CA LYS A 41 10.86 -0.90 4.01
C LYS A 41 11.02 -1.17 2.51
N ASP A 42 11.48 -2.35 2.13
CA ASP A 42 11.61 -2.78 0.72
C ASP A 42 10.28 -3.27 0.12
N LYS A 43 9.24 -3.41 0.95
CA LYS A 43 7.89 -3.82 0.57
C LYS A 43 6.83 -2.74 0.78
N HIS A 44 7.17 -1.59 1.37
CA HIS A 44 6.33 -0.40 1.45
C HIS A 44 7.07 0.80 0.86
N ILE A 45 6.70 1.16 -0.37
CA ILE A 45 7.40 2.18 -1.16
C ILE A 45 6.56 3.43 -1.28
N ILE A 46 7.01 4.51 -0.65
CA ILE A 46 6.46 5.85 -0.88
C ILE A 46 6.95 6.36 -2.24
N THR A 47 6.03 6.68 -3.13
CA THR A 47 6.36 7.16 -4.48
C THR A 47 6.13 8.66 -4.62
N ALA A 48 6.82 9.28 -5.57
CA ALA A 48 6.73 10.73 -5.81
C ALA A 48 5.36 11.20 -6.35
N ASN A 49 4.61 10.31 -7.00
CA ASN A 49 3.26 10.56 -7.52
C ASN A 49 2.55 9.22 -7.77
N GLU A 50 1.25 9.29 -8.03
CA GLU A 50 0.33 8.18 -8.22
C GLU A 50 0.66 7.34 -9.46
N GLY A 51 1.07 7.99 -10.54
CA GLY A 51 1.51 7.31 -11.76
C GLY A 51 2.71 6.38 -11.49
N ASN A 52 3.66 6.83 -10.68
CA ASN A 52 4.79 6.02 -10.23
C ASN A 52 4.33 4.88 -9.31
N SER A 53 3.34 5.09 -8.43
CA SER A 53 2.78 4.02 -7.59
C SER A 53 2.19 2.90 -8.45
N ILE A 54 1.39 3.26 -9.45
CA ILE A 54 0.76 2.32 -10.38
C ILE A 54 1.81 1.60 -11.24
N ALA A 55 2.79 2.33 -11.78
CA ALA A 55 3.85 1.73 -12.58
C ALA A 55 4.67 0.70 -11.78
N LEU A 56 5.01 1.01 -10.53
CA LEU A 56 5.74 0.11 -9.64
C LEU A 56 4.93 -1.14 -9.29
N ALA A 57 3.66 -0.96 -8.94
CA ALA A 57 2.74 -2.05 -8.67
C ALA A 57 2.55 -2.96 -9.90
N ALA A 58 2.33 -2.38 -11.08
CA ALA A 58 2.21 -3.13 -12.32
C ALA A 58 3.48 -3.95 -12.60
N GLY A 59 4.66 -3.34 -12.44
CA GLY A 59 5.94 -4.03 -12.57
C GLY A 59 6.09 -5.19 -11.58
N TYR A 60 5.74 -4.97 -10.31
CA TYR A 60 5.75 -6.00 -9.28
C TYR A 60 4.87 -7.19 -9.64
N TYR A 61 3.61 -6.92 -10.05
CA TYR A 61 2.68 -7.96 -10.46
C TYR A 61 3.19 -8.74 -11.69
N LEU A 62 3.71 -8.05 -12.70
CA LEU A 62 4.24 -8.71 -13.90
C LEU A 62 5.42 -9.61 -13.58
N ALA A 63 6.32 -9.18 -12.69
CA ALA A 63 7.52 -9.91 -12.33
C ALA A 63 7.27 -11.09 -11.35
N LYS A 64 6.34 -10.92 -10.40
CA LYS A 64 6.13 -11.88 -9.29
C LYS A 64 4.82 -12.65 -9.37
N LYS A 65 3.85 -12.17 -10.16
CA LYS A 65 2.46 -12.67 -10.18
C LYS A 65 1.77 -12.62 -8.80
N SER A 66 2.26 -11.76 -7.91
CA SER A 66 1.67 -11.44 -6.61
C SER A 66 0.96 -10.09 -6.69
N LEU A 67 -0.22 -9.97 -6.08
CA LEU A 67 -1.04 -8.77 -6.14
C LEU A 67 -0.48 -7.68 -5.20
N PRO A 68 -0.08 -6.51 -5.72
CA PRO A 68 0.31 -5.37 -4.90
C PRO A 68 -0.91 -4.56 -4.47
N LEU A 69 -0.78 -3.79 -3.39
CA LEU A 69 -1.70 -2.72 -3.03
C LEU A 69 -1.13 -1.36 -3.43
N VAL A 70 -2.00 -0.53 -4.01
CA VAL A 70 -1.71 0.89 -4.24
C VAL A 70 -2.69 1.73 -3.41
N TYR A 71 -2.15 2.69 -2.67
CA TYR A 71 -2.94 3.74 -2.04
C TYR A 71 -2.58 5.10 -2.63
N MET A 72 -3.58 5.96 -2.80
CA MET A 72 -3.46 7.20 -3.55
C MET A 72 -3.94 8.36 -2.69
N GLN A 73 -3.35 9.53 -2.95
CA GLN A 73 -3.76 10.76 -2.31
C GLN A 73 -5.09 11.25 -2.89
N ASN A 74 -5.87 12.00 -2.11
CA ASN A 74 -7.26 12.34 -2.45
C ASN A 74 -7.46 13.08 -3.79
N SER A 75 -6.43 13.75 -4.31
CA SER A 75 -6.47 14.45 -5.61
C SER A 75 -5.73 13.74 -6.74
N GLY A 76 -5.19 12.56 -6.48
CA GLY A 76 -4.40 11.75 -7.40
C GLY A 76 -5.16 10.65 -8.11
#